data_AF-A4TU95-F1
#
_entry.id   AF-A4TU95-F1
#
_cell.length_a   1.000
_cell.length_b   1.000
_cell.length_c   1.000
_cell.angle_alpha   90.00
_cell.angle_beta   90.00
_cell.angle_gamma   90.00
#
_symmetry.space_group_name_H-M   'P 1'
#
loop_
_entity.id
_entity.type
_entity.pdbx_description
1 polymer ?
#
loop_
_entity_poly.entity_id
_entity_poly.type
_entity_poly.pdbx_seq_one_letter_code
_entity_poly.pdbx_strand_id
1 'polypeptide(L)'
;MFIRLRERVAIARQYGADLFISLHADSVANPQLAGLSVYTLSQTASDGEAQTLADKENKADLIAGIDLSHESADVANILIDLAQRETMNRSAGFAGGVVTELGRETTLLGNTHRFAGFAVLKAPDVPSILVELGYLSNATEEKLLRQPDYRLKLAKGIARAIDRHFVEGQKAKR
;
A
#
# COMPACT_ATOMS: atom_id res chain seq x y z
N MET A 1 0.82 -9.25 19.85
CA MET A 1 1.57 -7.98 19.75
C MET A 1 0.94 -7.16 18.64
N PHE A 2 0.70 -5.86 18.87
CA PHE A 2 0.15 -4.93 17.89
C PHE A 2 1.20 -3.84 17.62
N ILE A 3 1.42 -3.47 16.35
CA ILE A 3 2.37 -2.44 15.93
C ILE A 3 1.59 -1.29 15.30
N ARG A 4 1.79 -0.07 15.82
CA ARG A 4 1.11 1.14 15.36
C ARG A 4 1.54 1.55 13.94
N LEU A 5 0.71 2.30 13.22
CA LEU A 5 0.99 2.67 11.82
C LEU A 5 2.31 3.45 11.70
N ARG A 6 2.53 4.45 12.57
CA ARG A 6 3.78 5.22 12.60
C ARG A 6 4.99 4.37 12.95
N GLU A 7 4.81 3.37 13.80
CA GLU A 7 5.88 2.47 14.23
C GLU A 7 6.28 1.53 13.08
N ARG A 8 5.33 1.07 12.25
CA ARG A 8 5.63 0.32 11.02
C ARG A 8 6.51 1.12 10.06
N VAL A 9 6.17 2.40 9.86
CA VAL A 9 6.97 3.32 9.04
C VAL A 9 8.36 3.52 9.66
N ALA A 10 8.43 3.74 10.97
CA ALA A 10 9.70 3.95 11.67
C ALA A 10 10.62 2.72 11.56
N ILE A 11 10.07 1.50 11.71
CA ILE A 11 10.79 0.24 11.52
C ILE A 11 11.38 0.17 10.11
N ALA A 12 10.57 0.42 9.06
CA ALA A 12 11.06 0.38 7.68
C ALA A 12 12.24 1.33 7.46
N ARG A 13 12.15 2.56 7.97
CA ARG A 13 13.24 3.56 7.89
C ARG A 13 14.47 3.15 8.70
N GLN A 14 14.28 2.62 9.90
CA GLN A 14 15.38 2.16 10.77
C GLN A 14 16.20 1.04 10.13
N TYR A 15 15.56 0.15 9.37
CA TYR A 15 16.23 -0.92 8.63
C TYR A 15 16.77 -0.47 7.27
N GLY A 16 16.68 0.81 6.92
CA GLY A 16 17.14 1.34 5.64
C GLY A 16 16.42 0.72 4.44
N ALA A 17 15.11 0.45 4.57
CA ALA A 17 14.35 -0.24 3.55
C ALA A 17 14.32 0.55 2.22
N ASP A 18 14.62 -0.14 1.12
CA ASP A 18 14.51 0.41 -0.23
C ASP A 18 13.07 0.47 -0.75
N LEU A 19 12.19 -0.35 -0.18
CA LEU A 19 10.75 -0.45 -0.45
C LEU A 19 10.00 -0.81 0.83
N PHE A 20 8.78 -0.29 0.96
CA PHE A 20 7.82 -0.70 1.99
C PHE A 20 6.51 -1.17 1.35
N ILE A 21 6.02 -2.34 1.77
CA ILE A 21 4.79 -2.94 1.27
C ILE A 21 3.90 -3.29 2.46
N SER A 22 2.76 -2.60 2.59
CA SER A 22 1.72 -2.99 3.55
C SER A 22 0.78 -3.98 2.88
N LEU A 23 0.66 -5.20 3.40
CA LEU A 23 -0.25 -6.23 2.86
C LEU A 23 -1.56 -6.24 3.64
N HIS A 24 -2.68 -6.13 2.94
CA HIS A 24 -4.02 -6.03 3.49
C HIS A 24 -4.98 -7.04 2.85
N ALA A 25 -6.05 -7.34 3.58
CA ALA A 25 -7.19 -8.14 3.17
C ALA A 25 -8.40 -7.59 3.94
N ASP A 26 -8.90 -6.44 3.53
CA ASP A 26 -9.84 -5.63 4.28
C ASP A 26 -11.30 -5.99 3.99
N SER A 27 -12.16 -5.82 4.98
CA SER A 27 -13.62 -5.80 4.76
C SER A 27 -14.09 -4.39 4.41
N VAL A 28 -14.85 -4.27 3.32
CA VAL A 28 -15.52 -3.03 2.89
C VAL A 28 -17.04 -3.17 2.97
N ALA A 29 -17.77 -2.06 2.85
CA ALA A 29 -19.23 -2.05 2.93
C ALA A 29 -19.90 -2.78 1.77
N ASN A 30 -19.30 -2.77 0.57
CA ASN A 30 -19.83 -3.45 -0.61
C ASN A 30 -19.31 -4.92 -0.64
N PRO A 31 -20.14 -5.93 -0.35
CA PRO A 31 -19.71 -7.33 -0.36
C PRO A 31 -19.42 -7.86 -1.77
N GLN A 32 -19.83 -7.14 -2.81
CA GLN A 32 -19.56 -7.52 -4.20
C GLN A 32 -18.21 -6.99 -4.71
N LEU A 33 -17.55 -6.10 -3.97
CA LEU A 33 -16.21 -5.65 -4.32
C LEU A 33 -15.24 -6.82 -4.22
N ALA A 34 -14.57 -7.12 -5.32
CA ALA A 34 -13.67 -8.26 -5.44
C ALA A 34 -12.49 -7.92 -6.35
N GLY A 35 -11.41 -8.67 -6.20
CA GLY A 35 -10.18 -8.47 -6.94
C GLY A 35 -9.17 -7.60 -6.21
N LEU A 36 -7.94 -7.78 -6.62
CA LEU A 36 -6.78 -7.13 -6.01
C LEU A 36 -6.72 -5.64 -6.36
N SER A 37 -6.24 -4.82 -5.44
CA SER A 37 -5.90 -3.41 -5.71
C SER A 37 -4.62 -2.99 -5.00
N VAL A 38 -4.00 -1.93 -5.52
CA VAL A 38 -2.76 -1.34 -5.00
C VAL A 38 -2.98 0.14 -4.75
N TYR A 39 -2.64 0.60 -3.56
CA TYR A 39 -2.79 1.98 -3.13
C TYR A 39 -1.44 2.65 -2.94
N THR A 40 -1.38 3.93 -3.30
CA THR A 40 -0.23 4.82 -3.08
C THR A 40 -0.64 6.04 -2.27
N LEU A 41 0.34 6.68 -1.62
CA LEU A 41 0.10 7.90 -0.85
C LEU A 41 -0.31 9.06 -1.76
N SER A 42 -1.37 9.77 -1.39
CA SER A 42 -1.76 11.05 -1.97
C SER A 42 -2.45 11.92 -0.92
N GLN A 43 -2.44 13.25 -1.11
CA GLN A 43 -3.23 14.18 -0.30
C GLN A 43 -4.73 14.11 -0.61
N THR A 44 -5.08 13.67 -1.82
CA THR A 44 -6.47 13.46 -2.26
C THR A 44 -6.73 11.99 -2.51
N ALA A 45 -7.98 11.55 -2.39
CA ALA A 45 -8.37 10.20 -2.77
C ALA A 45 -8.76 10.11 -4.25
N SER A 46 -8.48 8.96 -4.88
CA SER A 46 -8.90 8.66 -6.27
C SER A 46 -10.41 8.53 -6.41
N ASP A 47 -11.07 8.02 -5.37
CA ASP A 47 -12.51 7.76 -5.31
C ASP A 47 -12.98 7.67 -3.85
N GLY A 48 -14.31 7.67 -3.65
CA GLY A 48 -14.91 7.63 -2.31
C GLY A 48 -14.64 6.33 -1.54
N GLU A 49 -14.44 5.20 -2.25
CA GLU A 49 -14.07 3.94 -1.61
C GLU A 49 -12.64 3.99 -1.08
N ALA A 50 -11.69 4.54 -1.85
CA ALA A 50 -10.31 4.75 -1.43
C ALA A 50 -10.22 5.69 -0.21
N GLN A 51 -11.01 6.77 -0.20
CA GLN A 51 -11.11 7.66 0.96
C GLN A 51 -11.63 6.91 2.19
N THR A 52 -12.74 6.19 2.05
CA THR A 52 -13.37 5.45 3.16
C THR A 52 -12.43 4.38 3.71
N LEU A 53 -11.70 3.69 2.84
CA LEU A 53 -10.72 2.68 3.24
C LEU A 53 -9.55 3.32 3.99
N ALA A 54 -8.98 4.42 3.49
CA ALA A 54 -7.91 5.13 4.18
C ALA A 54 -8.36 5.64 5.55
N ASP A 55 -9.57 6.21 5.65
CA ASP A 55 -10.13 6.68 6.92
C ASP A 55 -10.36 5.54 7.91
N LYS A 56 -10.73 4.35 7.43
CA LYS A 56 -10.89 3.16 8.28
C LYS A 56 -9.53 2.65 8.75
N GLU A 57 -8.57 2.49 7.85
CA GLU A 57 -7.25 1.95 8.17
C GLU A 57 -6.46 2.89 9.11
N ASN A 58 -6.59 4.21 8.93
CA ASN A 58 -5.96 5.20 9.80
C ASN A 58 -6.50 5.16 11.24
N LYS A 59 -7.70 4.60 11.46
CA LYS A 59 -8.27 4.40 12.80
C LYS A 59 -7.75 3.16 13.51
N ALA A 60 -6.92 2.33 12.88
CA ALA A 60 -6.33 1.16 13.52
C ALA A 60 -5.58 1.52 14.82
N ASP A 61 -4.96 2.70 14.87
CA ASP A 61 -4.28 3.20 16.06
C ASP A 61 -5.23 3.77 17.13
N LEU A 62 -6.46 4.18 16.79
CA LEU A 62 -7.48 4.62 17.77
C LEU A 62 -7.98 3.47 18.64
N ILE A 63 -7.97 2.24 18.12
CA ILE A 63 -8.34 1.04 18.88
C ILE A 63 -7.37 0.82 20.05
N ALA A 64 -6.14 1.35 19.96
CA ALA A 64 -5.16 1.37 21.04
C ALA A 64 -5.34 2.57 22.02
N GLY A 65 -6.39 3.38 21.88
CA GLY A 65 -6.76 4.44 22.82
C GLY A 65 -6.05 5.79 22.64
N ILE A 66 -5.44 6.06 21.47
CA ILE A 66 -4.65 7.28 21.23
C ILE A 66 -5.10 7.95 19.93
N ASP A 67 -5.51 9.22 20.02
CA ASP A 67 -5.89 10.05 18.89
C ASP A 67 -4.66 10.51 18.07
N LEU A 68 -4.70 10.26 16.76
CA LEU A 68 -3.68 10.66 15.79
C LEU A 68 -4.15 11.79 14.86
N SER A 69 -5.32 12.38 15.11
CA SER A 69 -5.84 13.53 14.35
C SER A 69 -4.94 14.77 14.43
N HIS A 70 -4.05 14.83 15.42
CA HIS A 70 -3.07 15.88 15.58
C HIS A 70 -1.74 15.49 14.91
N GLU A 71 -1.62 15.77 13.61
CA GLU A 71 -0.33 16.02 12.99
C GLU A 71 -0.02 17.52 13.06
N SER A 72 1.16 17.85 13.62
CA SER A 72 1.74 19.17 13.45
C SER A 72 2.02 19.36 11.97
N ALA A 73 1.54 20.48 11.41
CA ALA A 73 2.02 20.97 10.14
C ALA A 73 3.46 21.45 10.37
N ASP A 74 4.41 20.54 10.29
CA ASP A 74 5.82 20.89 10.34
C ASP A 74 6.14 21.71 9.08
N VAL A 75 6.71 22.89 9.31
CA VAL A 75 7.23 23.78 8.26
C VAL A 75 8.34 23.02 7.51
N ALA A 76 8.00 22.42 6.39
CA ALA A 76 8.92 21.66 5.56
C ALA A 76 9.66 22.59 4.58
N ASN A 77 10.99 22.52 4.60
CA ASN A 77 11.85 23.09 3.58
C ASN A 77 11.51 22.48 2.21
N ILE A 78 11.57 23.26 1.12
CA ILE A 78 11.31 22.84 -0.28
C ILE A 78 11.97 21.49 -0.65
N LEU A 79 13.15 21.20 -0.09
CA LEU A 79 13.88 19.96 -0.31
C LEU A 79 13.15 18.71 0.20
N ILE A 80 12.44 18.81 1.33
CA ILE A 80 11.64 17.71 1.89
C ILE A 80 10.45 17.41 0.98
N ASP A 81 9.76 18.44 0.51
CA ASP A 81 8.64 18.29 -0.42
C ASP A 81 9.08 17.65 -1.75
N LEU A 82 10.26 18.05 -2.27
CA LEU A 82 10.83 17.46 -3.48
C LEU A 82 11.19 15.99 -3.27
N ALA A 83 11.85 15.65 -2.15
CA ALA A 83 12.17 14.28 -1.80
C ALA A 83 10.91 13.42 -1.67
N GLN A 84 9.88 13.92 -0.99
CA GLN A 84 8.60 13.22 -0.85
C GLN A 84 7.90 13.02 -2.20
N ARG A 85 7.91 14.03 -3.08
CA ARG A 85 7.36 13.90 -4.44
C ARG A 85 8.08 12.84 -5.25
N GLU A 86 9.41 12.78 -5.18
CA GLU A 86 10.18 11.75 -5.85
C GLU A 86 9.87 10.36 -5.29
N THR A 87 9.78 10.23 -3.96
CA THR A 87 9.37 8.98 -3.30
C THR A 87 7.96 8.54 -3.73
N MET A 88 7.01 9.46 -3.85
CA MET A 88 5.66 9.17 -4.36
C MET A 88 5.69 8.70 -5.82
N ASN A 89 6.48 9.34 -6.69
CA ASN A 89 6.64 8.91 -8.08
C ASN A 89 7.22 7.49 -8.18
N ARG A 90 8.25 7.19 -7.38
CA ARG A 90 8.84 5.84 -7.30
C ARG A 90 7.82 4.81 -6.80
N SER A 91 6.99 5.19 -5.83
CA SER A 91 5.91 4.34 -5.31
C SER A 91 4.87 4.03 -6.39
N ALA A 92 4.47 5.02 -7.18
CA ALA A 92 3.54 4.84 -8.30
C ALA A 92 4.13 3.93 -9.40
N GLY A 93 5.40 4.12 -9.76
CA GLY A 93 6.09 3.24 -10.71
C GLY A 93 6.15 1.79 -10.22
N PHE A 94 6.47 1.58 -8.94
CA PHE A 94 6.46 0.25 -8.33
C PHE A 94 5.05 -0.37 -8.28
N ALA A 95 4.03 0.42 -7.93
CA ALA A 95 2.64 -0.02 -7.93
C ALA A 95 2.20 -0.55 -9.30
N GLY A 96 2.57 0.12 -10.40
CA GLY A 96 2.29 -0.36 -11.77
C GLY A 96 2.94 -1.71 -12.08
N GLY A 97 4.15 -1.94 -11.59
CA GLY A 97 4.84 -3.23 -11.69
C GLY A 97 4.11 -4.34 -10.92
N VAL A 98 3.65 -4.05 -9.70
CA VAL A 98 2.87 -4.97 -8.87
C VAL A 98 1.53 -5.33 -9.54
N VAL A 99 0.79 -4.34 -10.04
CA VAL A 99 -0.45 -4.55 -10.80
C VAL A 99 -0.22 -5.47 -12.00
N THR A 100 0.86 -5.24 -12.75
CA THR A 100 1.22 -6.07 -13.92
C THR A 100 1.50 -7.52 -13.56
N GLU A 101 2.23 -7.76 -12.47
CA GLU A 101 2.60 -9.13 -12.06
C GLU A 101 1.45 -9.90 -11.41
N LEU A 102 0.62 -9.22 -10.62
CA LEU A 102 -0.52 -9.84 -9.93
C LEU A 102 -1.73 -10.02 -10.86
N GLY A 103 -1.88 -9.19 -11.89
CA GLY A 103 -2.92 -9.38 -12.90
C GLY A 103 -2.74 -10.65 -13.75
N ARG A 104 -1.55 -11.26 -13.72
CA ARG A 104 -1.31 -12.59 -14.32
C ARG A 104 -1.81 -13.73 -13.44
N GLU A 105 -1.99 -13.45 -12.14
CA GLU A 105 -2.25 -14.45 -11.13
C GLU A 105 -3.69 -14.42 -10.63
N THR A 106 -4.36 -13.27 -10.64
CA THR A 106 -5.72 -13.13 -10.13
C THR A 106 -6.48 -12.01 -10.85
N THR A 107 -7.79 -11.97 -10.63
CA THR A 107 -8.64 -10.87 -11.07
C THR A 107 -8.21 -9.58 -10.37
N LEU A 108 -8.03 -8.53 -11.17
CA LEU A 108 -7.80 -7.19 -10.67
C LEU A 108 -9.12 -6.45 -10.51
N LEU A 109 -9.18 -5.58 -9.52
CA LEU A 109 -10.25 -4.59 -9.44
C LEU A 109 -10.12 -3.62 -10.63
N GLY A 110 -11.21 -3.25 -11.30
CA GLY A 110 -11.16 -2.45 -12.53
C GLY A 110 -10.36 -1.14 -12.43
N ASN A 111 -10.45 -0.45 -11.29
CA ASN A 111 -9.55 0.64 -10.90
C ASN A 111 -8.49 0.10 -9.94
N THR A 112 -7.49 -0.61 -10.48
CA THR A 112 -6.54 -1.40 -9.67
C THR A 112 -5.53 -0.55 -8.92
N HIS A 113 -5.03 0.53 -9.54
CA HIS A 113 -4.13 1.48 -8.89
C HIS A 113 -4.93 2.68 -8.38
N ARG A 114 -4.99 2.83 -7.06
CA ARG A 114 -5.72 3.89 -6.36
C ARG A 114 -4.76 4.70 -5.48
N PHE A 115 -5.24 5.81 -4.97
CA PHE A 115 -4.45 6.66 -4.09
C PHE A 115 -5.33 7.34 -3.04
N ALA A 116 -4.79 7.51 -1.83
CA ALA A 116 -5.44 8.20 -0.71
C ALA A 116 -4.42 8.47 0.42
N GLY A 117 -4.86 9.15 1.47
CA GLY A 117 -4.03 9.56 2.62
C GLY A 117 -3.77 8.46 3.66
N PHE A 118 -3.24 7.31 3.26
CA PHE A 118 -2.90 6.22 4.18
C PHE A 118 -1.70 6.59 5.08
N ALA A 119 -1.90 6.58 6.40
CA ALA A 119 -0.86 6.93 7.37
C ALA A 119 0.33 5.96 7.33
N VAL A 120 0.07 4.68 7.04
CA VAL A 120 1.11 3.64 6.92
C VAL A 120 2.05 3.86 5.72
N LEU A 121 1.68 4.74 4.77
CA LEU A 121 2.47 5.03 3.57
C LEU A 121 3.22 6.36 3.65
N LYS A 122 3.16 7.08 4.78
CA LYS A 122 3.76 8.42 4.96
C LYS A 122 5.28 8.42 5.21
N ALA A 123 6.03 7.50 4.62
CA ALA A 123 7.50 7.57 4.65
C ALA A 123 8.00 8.57 3.59
N PRO A 124 8.71 9.66 3.95
CA PRO A 124 9.15 10.66 2.98
C PRO A 124 10.29 10.18 2.07
N ASP A 125 11.05 9.18 2.51
CA ASP A 125 12.30 8.69 1.91
C ASP A 125 12.24 7.21 1.49
N VAL A 126 11.13 6.50 1.76
CA VAL A 126 10.95 5.09 1.41
C VAL A 126 9.74 4.92 0.50
N PRO A 127 9.92 4.46 -0.76
CA PRO A 127 8.79 4.19 -1.63
C PRO A 127 7.87 3.14 -1.01
N SER A 128 6.57 3.46 -0.92
CA SER A 128 5.62 2.76 -0.08
C SER A 128 4.33 2.49 -0.83
N ILE A 129 3.86 1.24 -0.81
CA ILE A 129 2.55 0.84 -1.34
C ILE A 129 1.74 0.05 -0.32
N LEU A 130 0.43 0.08 -0.44
CA LEU A 130 -0.48 -0.85 0.22
C LEU A 130 -1.08 -1.78 -0.83
N VAL A 131 -1.00 -3.08 -0.63
CA VAL A 131 -1.59 -4.09 -1.53
C VAL A 131 -2.78 -4.72 -0.82
N GLU A 132 -3.96 -4.51 -1.37
CA GLU A 132 -5.20 -5.14 -0.95
C GLU A 132 -5.35 -6.45 -1.72
N LEU A 133 -5.02 -7.57 -1.07
CA LEU A 133 -4.92 -8.89 -1.70
C LEU A 133 -6.29 -9.45 -2.13
N GLY A 134 -7.37 -8.90 -1.59
CA GLY A 134 -8.76 -9.27 -1.83
C GLY A 134 -9.61 -8.95 -0.61
N TYR A 135 -10.88 -8.62 -0.83
CA TYR A 135 -11.73 -8.10 0.24
C TYR A 135 -12.41 -9.21 1.06
N LEU A 136 -12.18 -9.26 2.37
CA LEU A 136 -12.81 -10.26 3.26
C LEU A 136 -14.33 -10.12 3.39
N SER A 137 -14.90 -8.99 2.98
CA SER A 137 -16.35 -8.81 2.85
C SER A 137 -16.95 -9.60 1.67
N ASN A 138 -16.13 -10.06 0.73
CA ASN A 138 -16.54 -10.90 -0.39
C ASN A 138 -16.29 -12.38 -0.06
N ALA A 139 -17.35 -13.18 -0.05
CA ALA A 139 -17.28 -14.59 0.35
C ALA A 139 -16.41 -15.46 -0.58
N THR A 140 -16.23 -15.06 -1.85
CA THR A 140 -15.36 -15.78 -2.79
C THR A 140 -13.89 -15.47 -2.49
N GLU A 141 -13.55 -14.19 -2.32
CA GLU A 141 -12.19 -13.74 -1.97
C GLU A 141 -11.76 -14.29 -0.60
N GLU A 142 -12.65 -14.27 0.40
CA GLU A 142 -12.38 -14.84 1.72
C GLU A 142 -12.01 -16.33 1.64
N LYS A 143 -12.75 -17.10 0.83
CA LYS A 143 -12.47 -18.53 0.60
C LYS A 143 -11.13 -18.74 -0.11
N LEU A 144 -10.81 -17.91 -1.11
CA LEU A 144 -9.53 -17.97 -1.81
C LEU A 144 -8.36 -17.65 -0.88
N LEU A 145 -8.46 -16.58 -0.09
CA LEU A 145 -7.40 -16.15 0.84
C LEU A 145 -7.12 -17.17 1.95
N ARG A 146 -8.08 -18.04 2.30
CA ARG A 146 -7.86 -19.17 3.21
C ARG A 146 -6.97 -20.27 2.60
N GLN A 147 -6.89 -20.37 1.27
CA GLN A 147 -6.11 -21.41 0.59
C GLN A 147 -4.61 -21.07 0.56
N PRO A 148 -3.73 -21.95 1.07
CA PRO A 148 -2.27 -21.71 1.05
C PRO A 148 -1.70 -21.52 -0.35
N ASP A 149 -2.16 -22.29 -1.33
CA ASP A 149 -1.67 -22.21 -2.71
C ASP A 149 -2.01 -20.88 -3.38
N TYR A 150 -3.21 -20.34 -3.08
CA TYR A 150 -3.60 -19.02 -3.56
C TYR A 150 -2.71 -17.93 -2.96
N ARG A 151 -2.46 -17.94 -1.65
CA ARG A 151 -1.53 -16.99 -1.01
C ARG A 151 -0.10 -17.13 -1.54
N LEU A 152 0.36 -18.36 -1.80
CA LEU A 152 1.68 -18.60 -2.39
C LEU A 152 1.78 -18.03 -3.81
N LYS A 153 0.71 -18.14 -4.60
CA LYS A 153 0.62 -17.56 -5.94
C LYS A 153 0.74 -16.03 -5.90
N LEU A 154 0.01 -15.37 -5.00
CA LEU A 154 0.11 -13.92 -4.81
C LEU A 154 1.51 -13.50 -4.33
N ALA A 155 2.08 -14.21 -3.35
CA ALA A 155 3.42 -13.92 -2.84
C ALA A 155 4.49 -14.02 -3.94
N LYS A 156 4.39 -15.02 -4.83
CA LYS A 156 5.26 -15.14 -6.01
C LYS A 156 5.11 -13.96 -6.98
N GLY A 157 3.89 -13.48 -7.20
CA GLY A 157 3.66 -12.28 -8.02
C GLY A 157 4.30 -11.02 -7.43
N ILE A 158 4.16 -10.81 -6.12
CA ILE A 158 4.80 -9.70 -5.41
C ILE A 158 6.33 -9.82 -5.51
N ALA A 159 6.90 -11.01 -5.29
CA ALA A 159 8.33 -11.24 -5.41
C ALA A 159 8.86 -10.88 -6.81
N ARG A 160 8.17 -11.29 -7.88
CA ARG A 160 8.56 -10.93 -9.26
C ARG A 160 8.47 -9.42 -9.51
N ALA A 161 7.48 -8.74 -8.92
CA ALA A 161 7.37 -7.28 -9.04
C ALA A 161 8.53 -6.57 -8.35
N ILE A 162 8.95 -7.07 -7.17
CA ILE A 162 10.13 -6.59 -6.46
C ILE A 162 11.40 -6.80 -7.30
N ASP A 163 11.60 -8.01 -7.83
CA ASP A 163 12.76 -8.33 -8.67
C ASP A 163 12.83 -7.42 -9.90
N ARG A 164 11.70 -7.21 -10.58
CA ARG A 164 11.60 -6.30 -11.73
C ARG A 164 11.99 -4.88 -11.34
N HIS A 165 11.46 -4.36 -10.23
CA HIS A 165 11.72 -2.99 -9.77
C HIS A 165 13.23 -2.74 -9.61
N PHE A 166 13.95 -3.67 -8.98
CA PHE A 166 15.39 -3.53 -8.76
C PHE A 166 16.23 -3.78 -10.00
N VAL A 167 15.79 -4.64 -10.93
CA VAL A 167 16.47 -4.84 -12.23
C VAL A 167 16.33 -3.59 -13.11
N GLU A 168 15.15 -2.98 -13.18
CA GLU A 168 14.93 -1.75 -13.95
C GLU A 168 15.66 -0.56 -13.35
N GLY A 169 15.65 -0.42 -12.02
CA GLY A 169 16.38 0.61 -11.30
C GLY A 169 17.90 0.54 -11.51
N GLN A 170 18.47 -0.66 -11.71
CA GLN A 170 19.89 -0.80 -12.07
C GLN A 170 20.21 -0.36 -13.50
N LYS A 171 19.28 -0.53 -14.45
CA LYS A 171 19.45 -0.09 -15.83
C LYS A 171 19.39 1.43 -15.96
N ALA A 172 18.54 2.10 -15.20
CA ALA A 172 18.40 3.56 -15.21
C ALA A 172 19.61 4.30 -14.58
N LYS A 173 20.44 3.60 -13.81
CA LYS A 173 21.68 4.14 -13.21
C LYS A 173 22.93 3.95 -14.08
N ARG A 174 22.81 3.30 -15.24
CA ARG A 174 23.89 3.11 -16.23
C ARG A 174 23.71 4.09 -17.37
#